data_AF-K7S0S4-F1
#
_entry.id   AF-K7S0S4-F1
#
_cell.length_a   1.000
_cell.length_b   1.000
_cell.length_c   1.000
_cell.angle_alpha   90.00
_cell.angle_beta   90.00
_cell.angle_gamma   90.00
#
_symmetry.space_group_name_H-M   'P 1'
#
loop_
_entity.id
_entity.type
_entity.pdbx_description
1 polymer ?
#
loop_
_entity_poly.entity_id
_entity_poly.type
_entity_poly.pdbx_seq_one_letter_code
_entity_poly.pdbx_strand_id
1 'polypeptide(L)'
;MASGRSGIRSLLIGVSVMAALAVSGAAITTVTAVAAPGGGSTPGAGAGSAQTGGTGGVGSPAAEPSSSPASTSAASSDSESSAGTSGASSGDPSDGGSSEPSAATTSAEPSTEATASISPGDPQDHPMGSQIAKHEGVSSQAMAPRALAVTASVPGLDVSSHDGAVDWASRWSAGKRFVWAKATEGTSYTNPEFASQYNGSANQGFIRGAYHFALPNNSSGSAQAKYFSDNGGGWSGDGKTLPGALDMEYNPYSGGSCYGLSQAQMASWVRDFSSYYLNRWGRYPIIYTSASWWDQCVGTATSISSAQPLWTARYASAVGTLPAGWTRHTVWQYAETPYDLDSFNGTSAELATFARTAGTTPADPCTTTAGGYRVSGAIGCKYATAKSVLGNPVGAMVNRGDGYYQLFANGAITYSGGTGAHEIHGSVFSRWKGLGVDAAFNRLGYATGDGNTDVTFGRGEIVWNAGRARAYIVEGGIWQAYRKIGGSTAMGLPKSDMVAGRGGGVMKMNWFESGAITWGSGIHVVRGAIYTAWTRSGSEAGVYGGPITDTYRSGTAIKQNFYHGYTLSYAGGTVSAARTTG
;
A
#
# COMPACT_ATOMS: atom_id res chain seq x y z
N MET A 1 -44.41 -34.60 -74.92
CA MET A 1 -45.46 -33.67 -74.48
C MET A 1 -44.85 -32.73 -73.45
N ALA A 2 -44.89 -31.42 -73.72
CA ALA A 2 -44.48 -30.34 -72.80
C ALA A 2 -45.37 -30.35 -71.54
N SER A 3 -44.93 -29.90 -70.35
CA SER A 3 -44.61 -28.52 -69.93
C SER A 3 -44.16 -28.56 -68.45
N GLY A 4 -43.41 -27.64 -67.85
CA GLY A 4 -42.76 -26.40 -68.28
C GLY A 4 -42.09 -25.70 -67.06
N ARG A 5 -41.02 -24.93 -67.34
CA ARG A 5 -40.47 -23.69 -66.67
C ARG A 5 -40.27 -23.70 -65.14
N SER A 6 -39.27 -23.07 -64.52
CA SER A 6 -38.27 -22.05 -64.89
C SER A 6 -37.16 -22.08 -63.82
N GLY A 7 -35.94 -21.63 -64.13
CA GLY A 7 -34.77 -21.71 -63.24
C GLY A 7 -34.71 -20.66 -62.12
N ILE A 8 -33.66 -20.75 -61.28
CA ILE A 8 -32.76 -19.67 -60.80
C ILE A 8 -31.77 -20.21 -59.74
N ARG A 9 -30.47 -19.99 -60.03
CA ARG A 9 -29.29 -19.72 -59.18
C ARG A 9 -29.22 -20.27 -57.74
N SER A 10 -28.23 -21.14 -57.52
CA SER A 10 -27.75 -21.55 -56.19
C SER A 10 -26.73 -20.55 -55.61
N LEU A 11 -26.96 -20.19 -54.36
CA LEU A 11 -26.13 -19.33 -53.50
C LEU A 11 -25.20 -20.24 -52.66
N LEU A 12 -23.89 -20.02 -52.74
CA LEU A 12 -22.88 -20.60 -51.85
C LEU A 12 -22.39 -19.51 -50.89
N ILE A 13 -22.66 -19.67 -49.59
CA ILE A 13 -22.09 -18.85 -48.51
C ILE A 13 -20.91 -19.65 -47.95
N GLY A 14 -19.69 -19.16 -48.20
CA GLY A 14 -18.48 -19.60 -47.52
C GLY A 14 -18.18 -18.68 -46.34
N VAL A 15 -18.03 -19.26 -45.15
CA VAL A 15 -17.55 -18.58 -43.94
C VAL A 15 -16.06 -18.89 -43.82
N SER A 16 -15.21 -17.90 -44.10
CA SER A 16 -13.76 -17.95 -43.84
C SER A 16 -13.44 -17.20 -42.55
N VAL A 17 -12.82 -17.92 -41.61
CA VAL A 17 -12.24 -17.40 -40.36
C VAL A 17 -11.00 -16.57 -40.70
N MET A 18 -11.00 -15.28 -40.35
CA MET A 18 -9.82 -14.42 -40.45
C MET A 18 -8.88 -14.66 -39.25
N ALA A 19 -7.69 -15.15 -39.55
CA ALA A 19 -6.51 -15.00 -38.70
C ALA A 19 -5.84 -13.65 -39.02
N ALA A 20 -5.75 -12.76 -38.04
CA ALA A 20 -4.97 -11.52 -38.16
C ALA A 20 -3.60 -11.73 -37.51
N LEU A 21 -2.58 -11.94 -38.36
CA LEU A 21 -1.18 -11.69 -38.02
C LEU A 21 -0.98 -10.18 -37.87
N ALA A 22 -0.55 -9.72 -36.70
CA ALA A 22 0.02 -8.39 -36.53
C ALA A 22 1.54 -8.51 -36.43
N VAL A 23 2.21 -8.04 -37.49
CA VAL A 23 3.67 -7.92 -37.63
C VAL A 23 4.15 -6.76 -36.75
N SER A 24 5.05 -7.04 -35.81
CA SER A 24 5.76 -6.02 -35.04
C SER A 24 6.88 -5.43 -35.90
N GLY A 25 6.62 -4.29 -36.53
CA GLY A 25 7.65 -3.45 -37.16
C GLY A 25 8.30 -2.54 -36.11
N ALA A 26 9.53 -2.87 -35.70
CA ALA A 26 10.37 -1.98 -34.92
C ALA A 26 10.97 -0.90 -35.85
N ALA A 27 10.52 0.35 -35.70
CA ALA A 27 11.20 1.50 -36.29
C ALA A 27 12.29 1.97 -35.31
N ILE A 28 13.53 1.68 -35.64
CA ILE A 28 14.73 2.23 -35.00
C ILE A 28 14.87 3.68 -35.50
N THR A 29 14.66 4.66 -34.62
CA THR A 29 15.06 6.05 -34.89
C THR A 29 16.49 6.23 -34.41
N THR A 30 17.43 6.29 -35.36
CA THR A 30 18.80 6.73 -35.15
C THR A 30 18.81 8.24 -34.89
N VAL A 31 19.23 8.67 -33.70
CA VAL A 31 19.62 10.07 -33.46
C VAL A 31 21.09 10.19 -33.83
N THR A 32 21.35 10.76 -34.99
CA THR A 32 22.68 11.23 -35.40
C THR A 32 23.01 12.51 -34.64
N ALA A 33 24.08 12.47 -33.83
CA ALA A 33 24.69 13.66 -33.26
C ALA A 33 25.39 14.45 -34.39
N VAL A 34 24.90 15.66 -34.66
CA VAL A 34 25.59 16.62 -35.53
C VAL A 34 26.45 17.52 -34.66
N ALA A 35 27.76 17.38 -34.82
CA ALA A 35 28.75 18.33 -34.34
C ALA A 35 28.68 19.63 -35.17
N ALA A 36 28.83 20.77 -34.51
CA ALA A 36 29.09 22.06 -35.16
C ALA A 36 30.35 22.70 -34.54
N PRO A 37 31.12 23.47 -35.35
CA PRO A 37 32.56 23.64 -35.18
C PRO A 37 32.95 24.82 -34.29
N GLY A 38 34.19 24.78 -33.82
CA GLY A 38 34.85 25.87 -33.12
C GLY A 38 35.26 27.03 -34.04
N GLY A 39 35.51 28.16 -33.40
CA GLY A 39 36.13 29.36 -33.99
C GLY A 39 36.28 30.39 -32.88
N GLY A 40 37.51 30.53 -32.37
CA GLY A 40 37.82 31.35 -31.20
C GLY A 40 37.98 32.84 -31.50
N SER A 41 38.34 33.60 -30.45
CA SER A 41 39.38 34.63 -30.44
C SER A 41 39.45 35.27 -29.05
N THR A 42 40.59 35.08 -28.38
CA THR A 42 41.14 35.96 -27.34
C THR A 42 41.46 37.35 -27.90
N PRO A 43 41.59 38.37 -27.03
CA PRO A 43 42.95 38.83 -26.70
C PRO A 43 43.19 39.01 -25.19
N GLY A 44 44.42 38.68 -24.75
CA GLY A 44 45.05 39.22 -23.53
C GLY A 44 45.52 40.67 -23.76
N ALA A 45 46.28 41.35 -22.93
CA ALA A 45 46.91 41.17 -21.62
C ALA A 45 47.35 42.60 -21.21
N GLY A 46 47.69 42.87 -19.95
CA GLY A 46 48.46 44.09 -19.64
C GLY A 46 48.37 44.60 -18.21
N ALA A 47 49.47 44.44 -17.49
CA ALA A 47 49.72 44.83 -16.10
C ALA A 47 49.84 46.35 -15.88
N GLY A 48 49.69 46.78 -14.62
CA GLY A 48 50.04 48.13 -14.18
C GLY A 48 49.79 48.37 -12.69
N SER A 49 50.83 48.22 -11.88
CA SER A 49 50.95 48.48 -10.44
C SER A 49 50.84 49.97 -10.05
N ALA A 50 50.29 50.28 -8.85
CA ALA A 50 50.85 51.25 -7.90
C ALA A 50 50.11 51.27 -6.55
N GLN A 51 50.89 51.37 -5.47
CA GLN A 51 50.53 51.41 -4.04
C GLN A 51 49.86 52.73 -3.58
N THR A 52 49.14 52.65 -2.45
CA THR A 52 49.21 53.44 -1.18
C THR A 52 47.80 53.40 -0.54
N GLY A 53 47.53 53.22 0.76
CA GLY A 53 48.29 53.08 1.99
C GLY A 53 47.33 53.18 3.20
N GLY A 54 47.41 52.24 4.17
CA GLY A 54 47.07 52.40 5.60
C GLY A 54 45.60 52.54 6.04
N THR A 55 45.11 52.10 7.21
CA THR A 55 45.69 51.52 8.44
C THR A 55 44.57 50.92 9.34
N GLY A 56 44.88 49.87 10.12
CA GLY A 56 44.20 49.39 11.35
C GLY A 56 43.15 48.29 11.15
N GLY A 57 43.34 46.99 11.46
CA GLY A 57 43.87 46.34 12.68
C GLY A 57 42.69 46.01 13.63
N VAL A 58 42.43 44.83 14.20
CA VAL A 58 43.19 43.61 14.56
C VAL A 58 42.12 42.52 14.83
N GLY A 59 42.18 41.30 14.30
CA GLY A 59 42.67 40.12 15.03
C GLY A 59 41.64 38.99 15.14
N SER A 60 41.92 37.87 14.47
CA SER A 60 41.38 36.50 14.69
C SER A 60 42.59 35.65 15.16
N PRO A 61 42.55 34.31 15.38
CA PRO A 61 41.45 33.34 15.54
C PRO A 61 41.75 32.31 16.67
N ALA A 62 40.92 31.26 16.85
CA ALA A 62 41.36 29.83 16.80
C ALA A 62 40.31 28.82 17.35
N ALA A 63 40.11 27.77 16.55
CA ALA A 63 40.02 26.32 16.85
C ALA A 63 38.93 25.71 17.77
N GLU A 64 38.32 24.66 17.21
CA GLU A 64 37.62 23.47 17.76
C GLU A 64 38.26 22.83 19.03
N PRO A 65 37.56 21.98 19.85
CA PRO A 65 36.94 20.72 19.40
C PRO A 65 35.72 20.11 20.14
N SER A 66 35.14 19.10 19.47
CA SER A 66 34.49 17.85 19.92
C SER A 66 34.29 17.57 21.42
N SER A 67 33.07 17.12 21.78
CA SER A 67 32.85 16.10 22.83
C SER A 67 31.47 15.42 22.73
N SER A 68 31.44 14.09 22.75
CA SER A 68 30.29 13.24 23.10
C SER A 68 29.70 13.59 24.48
N PRO A 69 28.55 13.00 24.84
CA PRO A 69 28.58 12.27 26.10
C PRO A 69 27.88 10.90 26.07
N ALA A 70 28.35 10.11 27.03
CA ALA A 70 28.01 8.73 27.33
C ALA A 70 26.74 8.58 28.18
N SER A 71 26.31 7.32 28.22
CA SER A 71 25.32 6.67 29.06
C SER A 71 25.43 6.98 30.56
N THR A 72 24.29 7.08 31.23
CA THR A 72 24.17 6.76 32.68
C THR A 72 22.87 6.02 32.97
N SER A 73 23.03 4.99 33.80
CA SER A 73 22.02 4.12 34.42
C SER A 73 21.34 4.78 35.62
N ALA A 74 20.07 4.44 35.89
CA ALA A 74 19.55 4.32 37.25
C ALA A 74 18.24 3.51 37.29
N ALA A 75 18.17 2.61 38.25
CA ALA A 75 17.02 1.78 38.62
C ALA A 75 16.21 2.42 39.75
N SER A 76 14.89 2.15 39.83
CA SER A 76 14.04 1.98 41.04
C SER A 76 12.57 1.84 40.57
N SER A 77 11.91 0.70 40.79
CA SER A 77 10.97 0.41 41.90
C SER A 77 9.84 1.43 42.03
N ASP A 78 8.60 1.00 41.80
CA ASP A 78 7.60 0.91 42.88
C ASP A 78 6.37 0.12 42.46
N SER A 79 5.86 -0.61 43.44
CA SER A 79 4.67 -1.44 43.42
C SER A 79 3.55 -0.60 44.03
N GLU A 80 2.32 -0.69 43.53
CA GLU A 80 1.15 -0.66 44.42
C GLU A 80 -0.12 -1.19 43.76
N SER A 81 -0.77 -2.05 44.53
CA SER A 81 -2.03 -2.73 44.33
C SER A 81 -3.23 -1.86 44.68
N SER A 82 -4.39 -2.12 44.07
CA SER A 82 -5.66 -2.16 44.80
C SER A 82 -6.75 -2.93 44.04
N ALA A 83 -7.20 -4.03 44.66
CA ALA A 83 -8.58 -4.50 44.60
C ALA A 83 -9.49 -3.40 45.20
N GLY A 84 -10.77 -3.21 44.90
CA GLY A 84 -11.82 -4.07 44.39
C GLY A 84 -13.06 -3.70 45.21
N THR A 85 -14.23 -3.50 44.59
CA THR A 85 -15.50 -3.61 45.34
C THR A 85 -16.68 -3.92 44.43
N SER A 86 -17.52 -4.77 44.99
CA SER A 86 -18.75 -5.43 44.55
C SER A 86 -19.98 -4.53 44.44
N GLY A 87 -20.97 -4.97 43.66
CA GLY A 87 -22.37 -4.54 43.78
C GLY A 87 -23.27 -5.31 42.82
N ALA A 88 -23.96 -6.32 43.32
CA ALA A 88 -24.96 -7.14 42.62
C ALA A 88 -26.39 -6.62 42.87
N SER A 89 -27.37 -7.30 42.24
CA SER A 89 -28.83 -7.25 42.44
C SER A 89 -29.55 -6.22 41.56
N SER A 90 -30.71 -6.44 40.92
CA SER A 90 -31.65 -7.56 40.71
C SER A 90 -32.91 -6.95 40.05
N GLY A 91 -33.67 -7.72 39.27
CA GLY A 91 -35.12 -7.51 39.15
C GLY A 91 -35.68 -7.13 37.76
N ASP A 92 -36.07 -8.16 37.01
CA ASP A 92 -37.24 -8.17 36.10
C ASP A 92 -38.53 -8.37 36.98
N PRO A 93 -39.80 -8.11 36.57
CA PRO A 93 -40.41 -8.64 35.34
C PRO A 93 -41.52 -7.83 34.60
N SER A 94 -41.67 -8.20 33.31
CA SER A 94 -42.91 -8.52 32.57
C SER A 94 -43.97 -7.47 32.15
N ASP A 95 -44.34 -7.56 30.86
CA ASP A 95 -45.68 -7.78 30.23
C ASP A 95 -45.93 -6.80 29.05
N GLY A 96 -46.46 -7.11 27.85
CA GLY A 96 -47.04 -8.29 27.20
C GLY A 96 -47.64 -7.87 25.82
N GLY A 97 -47.93 -8.85 24.92
CA GLY A 97 -48.87 -8.74 23.77
C GLY A 97 -48.32 -8.23 22.41
N SER A 98 -47.99 -9.07 21.42
CA SER A 98 -48.85 -9.79 20.43
C SER A 98 -49.30 -8.96 19.21
N SER A 99 -48.75 -9.27 18.01
CA SER A 99 -49.47 -9.62 16.75
C SER A 99 -48.60 -9.44 15.49
N GLU A 100 -48.39 -10.52 14.73
CA GLU A 100 -47.84 -10.60 13.34
C GLU A 100 -48.81 -9.98 12.29
N PRO A 101 -48.57 -10.01 10.94
CA PRO A 101 -47.40 -10.45 10.12
C PRO A 101 -47.01 -9.45 8.99
N SER A 102 -45.80 -9.53 8.43
CA SER A 102 -45.60 -9.20 7.00
C SER A 102 -44.26 -9.69 6.42
N ALA A 103 -44.39 -10.60 5.45
CA ALA A 103 -43.49 -10.91 4.33
C ALA A 103 -42.08 -10.30 4.32
N ALA A 104 -41.07 -11.15 4.59
CA ALA A 104 -39.68 -10.89 4.24
C ALA A 104 -39.36 -11.53 2.88
N THR A 105 -39.28 -10.70 1.85
CA THR A 105 -38.59 -11.01 0.59
C THR A 105 -37.09 -11.06 0.88
N THR A 106 -36.49 -12.24 0.69
CA THR A 106 -35.05 -12.46 0.66
C THR A 106 -34.39 -11.61 -0.43
N SER A 107 -33.69 -10.56 -0.02
CA SER A 107 -32.60 -9.95 -0.80
C SER A 107 -31.30 -10.22 -0.06
N ALA A 108 -30.45 -11.05 -0.67
CA ALA A 108 -29.10 -11.33 -0.21
C ALA A 108 -28.28 -10.03 -0.22
N GLU A 109 -27.85 -9.58 0.96
CA GLU A 109 -26.72 -8.66 1.08
C GLU A 109 -25.41 -9.46 0.94
N PRO A 110 -24.37 -8.89 0.31
CA PRO A 110 -23.08 -9.54 0.23
C PRO A 110 -22.45 -9.59 1.63
N SER A 111 -22.18 -10.80 2.09
CA SER A 111 -21.47 -11.10 3.32
C SER A 111 -20.14 -10.34 3.37
N THR A 112 -19.98 -9.52 4.40
CA THR A 112 -18.70 -9.08 4.95
C THR A 112 -17.72 -10.26 5.02
N GLU A 113 -16.51 -10.06 4.51
CA GLU A 113 -15.38 -10.99 4.61
C GLU A 113 -15.25 -11.52 6.04
N ALA A 114 -15.45 -12.82 6.20
CA ALA A 114 -15.12 -13.51 7.43
C ALA A 114 -13.60 -13.54 7.56
N THR A 115 -13.06 -12.69 8.43
CA THR A 115 -11.70 -12.85 8.95
C THR A 115 -11.63 -14.23 9.62
N ALA A 116 -10.90 -15.17 9.03
CA ALA A 116 -10.64 -16.45 9.65
C ALA A 116 -9.80 -16.20 10.92
N SER A 117 -10.43 -16.34 12.08
CA SER A 117 -9.80 -16.14 13.38
C SER A 117 -8.79 -17.27 13.66
N ILE A 118 -7.55 -16.91 13.96
CA ILE A 118 -6.62 -17.80 14.69
C ILE A 118 -7.33 -18.21 15.98
N SER A 119 -7.45 -19.52 16.23
CA SER A 119 -8.05 -19.99 17.48
C SER A 119 -7.21 -19.49 18.67
N PRO A 120 -7.82 -18.91 19.72
CA PRO A 120 -7.09 -18.53 20.92
C PRO A 120 -6.39 -19.76 21.52
N GLY A 121 -5.06 -19.84 21.41
CA GLY A 121 -4.26 -20.92 22.00
C GLY A 121 -3.23 -21.60 21.08
N ASP A 122 -3.23 -21.34 19.78
CA ASP A 122 -2.17 -21.85 18.89
C ASP A 122 -0.95 -20.91 18.97
N PRO A 123 0.20 -21.37 19.51
CA PRO A 123 1.39 -20.53 19.54
C PRO A 123 1.81 -20.29 18.09
N GLN A 124 1.83 -19.04 17.66
CA GLN A 124 2.24 -18.65 16.32
C GLN A 124 3.73 -18.91 16.07
N ASP A 125 4.15 -20.17 16.06
CA ASP A 125 5.55 -20.57 16.09
C ASP A 125 5.84 -21.80 15.21
N HIS A 126 5.61 -21.69 13.90
CA HIS A 126 5.88 -22.73 12.91
C HIS A 126 7.26 -22.55 12.26
N PRO A 127 8.16 -23.55 12.29
CA PRO A 127 9.41 -23.48 11.53
C PRO A 127 9.14 -23.60 10.03
N MET A 128 10.09 -23.11 9.24
CA MET A 128 10.06 -23.26 7.78
C MET A 128 10.09 -24.74 7.43
N GLY A 129 9.29 -25.18 6.47
CA GLY A 129 9.20 -26.60 6.09
C GLY A 129 8.30 -27.45 6.99
N SER A 130 7.84 -26.91 8.12
CA SER A 130 7.08 -27.67 9.12
C SER A 130 5.79 -28.28 8.57
N GLN A 131 5.19 -27.69 7.52
CA GLN A 131 4.03 -28.26 6.86
C GLN A 131 4.37 -28.95 5.54
N ILE A 132 5.53 -28.69 4.92
CA ILE A 132 5.95 -29.38 3.68
C ILE A 132 6.07 -30.89 3.91
N ALA A 133 6.83 -31.34 4.92
CA ALA A 133 6.99 -32.77 5.17
C ALA A 133 5.68 -33.46 5.56
N LYS A 134 4.81 -32.78 6.29
CA LYS A 134 3.49 -33.31 6.68
C LYS A 134 2.58 -33.56 5.46
N HIS A 135 2.66 -32.70 4.45
CA HIS A 135 1.80 -32.77 3.26
C HIS A 135 2.40 -33.59 2.11
N GLU A 136 3.72 -33.53 1.93
CA GLU A 136 4.42 -34.12 0.77
C GLU A 136 5.27 -35.35 1.12
N GLY A 137 5.52 -35.58 2.42
CA GLY A 137 6.36 -36.65 2.91
C GLY A 137 7.86 -36.41 2.70
N VAL A 138 8.67 -37.32 3.25
CA VAL A 138 10.12 -37.36 3.03
C VAL A 138 10.44 -38.60 2.21
N SER A 139 11.10 -38.43 1.05
CA SER A 139 11.56 -39.59 0.30
C SER A 139 12.73 -40.24 1.03
N SER A 140 12.65 -41.55 1.27
CA SER A 140 13.60 -42.34 2.06
C SER A 140 14.93 -42.55 1.34
N GLN A 141 15.68 -41.46 1.10
CA GLN A 141 17.09 -41.40 0.72
C GLN A 141 17.53 -39.93 0.71
N ALA A 142 17.55 -39.29 1.89
CA ALA A 142 18.22 -38.01 2.10
C ALA A 142 19.74 -38.23 2.10
N MET A 143 20.29 -38.60 0.94
CA MET A 143 21.73 -38.51 0.69
C MET A 143 22.03 -37.13 0.10
N ALA A 144 23.24 -36.63 0.37
CA ALA A 144 23.76 -35.42 -0.25
C ALA A 144 23.45 -35.41 -1.75
N PRO A 145 23.12 -34.24 -2.35
CA PRO A 145 22.73 -34.13 -3.75
C PRO A 145 23.62 -34.98 -4.65
N ARG A 146 23.06 -35.98 -5.35
CA ARG A 146 23.79 -36.55 -6.48
C ARG A 146 23.85 -35.45 -7.52
N ALA A 147 25.07 -35.03 -7.86
CA ALA A 147 25.37 -33.96 -8.79
C ALA A 147 24.77 -34.24 -10.19
N LEU A 148 23.49 -33.96 -10.36
CA LEU A 148 22.88 -33.74 -11.66
C LEU A 148 23.09 -32.25 -11.95
N ALA A 149 24.24 -31.96 -12.57
CA ALA A 149 24.59 -30.69 -13.22
C ALA A 149 24.74 -29.42 -12.36
N VAL A 150 25.23 -29.51 -11.12
CA VAL A 150 25.72 -28.33 -10.38
C VAL A 150 27.25 -28.43 -10.25
N THR A 151 27.98 -27.52 -10.89
CA THR A 151 29.45 -27.46 -10.87
C THR A 151 30.03 -27.06 -9.50
N ALA A 152 29.23 -26.37 -8.66
CA ALA A 152 29.55 -26.02 -7.27
C ALA A 152 28.28 -25.74 -6.45
N SER A 153 28.20 -26.27 -5.23
CA SER A 153 27.15 -25.93 -4.25
C SER A 153 27.78 -25.47 -2.93
N VAL A 154 27.11 -24.56 -2.23
CA VAL A 154 27.49 -24.15 -0.88
C VAL A 154 26.48 -24.72 0.11
N PRO A 155 26.89 -25.50 1.11
CA PRO A 155 25.98 -25.99 2.14
C PRO A 155 25.55 -24.89 3.12
N GLY A 156 24.28 -24.92 3.53
CA GLY A 156 23.70 -24.09 4.57
C GLY A 156 22.68 -24.86 5.41
N LEU A 157 21.92 -24.11 6.19
CA LEU A 157 20.82 -24.56 7.04
C LEU A 157 19.87 -23.39 7.30
N ASP A 158 18.72 -23.68 7.86
CA ASP A 158 17.84 -22.70 8.48
C ASP A 158 17.45 -23.13 9.90
N VAL A 159 17.09 -22.15 10.73
CA VAL A 159 16.87 -22.35 12.17
C VAL A 159 15.71 -21.51 12.69
N SER A 160 15.09 -21.97 13.77
CA SER A 160 14.01 -21.31 14.49
C SER A 160 14.12 -21.54 16.01
N SER A 161 13.16 -21.03 16.79
CA SER A 161 13.02 -21.35 18.22
C SER A 161 13.02 -22.86 18.52
N HIS A 162 12.60 -23.70 17.56
CA HIS A 162 12.54 -25.16 17.73
C HIS A 162 13.92 -25.82 17.82
N ASP A 163 14.96 -25.17 17.29
CA ASP A 163 16.33 -25.66 17.36
C ASP A 163 17.04 -25.26 18.67
N GLY A 164 16.46 -24.32 19.41
CA GLY A 164 17.06 -23.75 20.62
C GLY A 164 18.46 -23.17 20.37
N ALA A 165 19.37 -23.49 21.29
CA ALA A 165 20.76 -23.05 21.23
C ALA A 165 21.57 -23.86 20.20
N VAL A 166 22.11 -23.17 19.19
CA VAL A 166 22.84 -23.79 18.08
C VAL A 166 24.36 -23.75 18.32
N ASP A 167 25.03 -24.89 18.18
CA ASP A 167 26.50 -24.98 18.16
C ASP A 167 27.06 -24.55 16.79
N TRP A 168 27.27 -23.25 16.63
CA TRP A 168 27.76 -22.64 15.39
C TRP A 168 29.14 -23.16 14.97
N ALA A 169 30.04 -23.44 15.91
CA ALA A 169 31.38 -23.95 15.61
C ALA A 169 31.33 -25.34 14.99
N SER A 170 30.48 -26.21 15.54
CA SER A 170 30.18 -27.52 14.97
C SER A 170 29.55 -27.40 13.57
N ARG A 171 28.57 -26.51 13.37
CA ARG A 171 27.95 -26.29 12.06
C ARG A 171 28.96 -25.79 11.01
N TRP A 172 29.83 -24.86 11.39
CA TRP A 172 30.88 -24.34 10.52
C TRP A 172 31.89 -25.42 10.13
N SER A 173 32.32 -26.22 11.10
CA SER A 173 33.24 -27.36 10.92
C SER A 173 32.63 -28.44 10.02
N ALA A 174 31.29 -28.60 10.05
CA ALA A 174 30.54 -29.46 9.13
C ALA A 174 30.38 -28.87 7.70
N GLY A 175 31.05 -27.75 7.39
CA GLY A 175 31.10 -27.18 6.04
C GLY A 175 29.97 -26.22 5.70
N LYS A 176 29.07 -25.91 6.65
CA LYS A 176 27.98 -24.93 6.44
C LYS A 176 28.53 -23.51 6.36
N ARG A 177 27.99 -22.68 5.47
CA ARG A 177 28.49 -21.30 5.22
C ARG A 177 27.42 -20.22 5.20
N PHE A 178 26.15 -20.59 5.13
CA PHE A 178 25.06 -19.64 5.30
C PHE A 178 23.95 -20.18 6.21
N VAL A 179 23.17 -19.25 6.76
CA VAL A 179 21.97 -19.57 7.53
C VAL A 179 20.85 -18.56 7.33
N TRP A 180 19.60 -19.03 7.32
CA TRP A 180 18.44 -18.16 7.57
C TRP A 180 17.86 -18.47 8.95
N ALA A 181 17.61 -17.45 9.76
CA ALA A 181 16.99 -17.60 11.08
C ALA A 181 15.55 -17.05 11.08
N LYS A 182 14.60 -17.76 11.69
CA LYS A 182 13.22 -17.27 11.81
C LYS A 182 13.23 -15.96 12.58
N ALA A 183 12.63 -14.91 12.02
CA ALA A 183 12.44 -13.65 12.74
C ALA A 183 11.01 -13.51 13.22
N THR A 184 10.03 -13.71 12.34
CA THR A 184 8.63 -13.40 12.61
C THR A 184 7.66 -14.39 11.96
N GLU A 185 6.43 -14.41 12.48
CA GLU A 185 5.29 -15.09 11.89
C GLU A 185 4.05 -14.18 12.01
N GLY A 186 3.30 -14.05 10.92
CA GLY A 186 2.17 -13.12 10.85
C GLY A 186 2.53 -11.68 11.26
N THR A 187 1.72 -11.07 12.12
CA THR A 187 1.91 -9.68 12.59
C THR A 187 2.15 -9.57 14.09
N SER A 188 2.35 -10.70 14.78
CA SER A 188 2.40 -10.72 16.25
C SER A 188 3.50 -11.58 16.85
N TYR A 189 4.01 -12.61 16.16
CA TYR A 189 5.07 -13.44 16.71
C TYR A 189 6.47 -12.92 16.36
N THR A 190 7.37 -12.94 17.33
CA THR A 190 8.81 -12.79 17.12
C THR A 190 9.51 -14.00 17.70
N ASN A 191 10.45 -14.59 16.95
CA ASN A 191 11.26 -15.70 17.45
C ASN A 191 12.13 -15.25 18.65
N PRO A 192 11.94 -15.79 19.86
CA PRO A 192 12.72 -15.42 21.04
C PRO A 192 14.22 -15.75 20.89
N GLU A 193 14.57 -16.72 20.07
CA GLU A 193 15.95 -17.12 19.80
C GLU A 193 16.59 -16.36 18.63
N PHE A 194 15.87 -15.47 17.95
CA PHE A 194 16.38 -14.80 16.74
C PHE A 194 17.71 -14.08 17.00
N ALA A 195 17.82 -13.34 18.10
CA ALA A 195 19.02 -12.58 18.41
C ALA A 195 20.24 -13.48 18.67
N SER A 196 20.05 -14.61 19.37
CA SER A 196 21.13 -15.58 19.65
C SER A 196 21.55 -16.29 18.36
N GLN A 197 20.59 -16.65 17.51
CA GLN A 197 20.83 -17.38 16.27
C GLN A 197 21.44 -16.50 15.17
N TYR A 198 20.90 -15.31 14.96
CA TYR A 198 21.36 -14.38 13.94
C TYR A 198 22.76 -13.83 14.25
N ASN A 199 23.01 -13.41 15.51
CA ASN A 199 24.33 -12.89 15.88
C ASN A 199 25.36 -13.99 16.14
N GLY A 200 24.95 -15.13 16.70
CA GLY A 200 25.84 -16.27 16.94
C GLY A 200 26.42 -16.82 15.64
N SER A 201 25.57 -16.99 14.62
CA SER A 201 26.03 -17.40 13.28
C SER A 201 26.93 -16.35 12.62
N ALA A 202 26.59 -15.07 12.74
CA ALA A 202 27.41 -13.98 12.21
C ALA A 202 28.82 -13.96 12.85
N ASN A 203 28.92 -14.15 14.17
CA ASN A 203 30.18 -14.18 14.91
C ASN A 203 31.07 -15.36 14.50
N GLN A 204 30.47 -16.49 14.12
CA GLN A 204 31.19 -17.65 13.58
C GLN A 204 31.66 -17.43 12.13
N GLY A 205 31.08 -16.48 11.41
CA GLY A 205 31.46 -16.13 10.03
C GLY A 205 30.45 -16.53 8.96
N PHE A 206 29.24 -16.96 9.33
CA PHE A 206 28.19 -17.29 8.36
C PHE A 206 27.70 -16.04 7.61
N ILE A 207 27.38 -16.23 6.34
CA ILE A 207 26.49 -15.32 5.60
C ILE A 207 25.07 -15.61 6.08
N ARG A 208 24.34 -14.62 6.58
CA ARG A 208 23.11 -14.86 7.34
C ARG A 208 21.94 -13.99 6.89
N GLY A 209 20.75 -14.55 6.95
CA GLY A 209 19.48 -13.88 6.65
C GLY A 209 18.43 -14.16 7.71
N ALA A 210 17.29 -13.51 7.57
CA ALA A 210 16.12 -13.74 8.39
C ALA A 210 14.96 -14.23 7.52
N TYR A 211 14.04 -15.01 8.07
CA TYR A 211 12.83 -15.41 7.35
C TYR A 211 11.55 -15.08 8.12
N HIS A 212 10.45 -14.98 7.36
CA HIS A 212 9.12 -14.66 7.83
C HIS A 212 8.13 -15.75 7.42
N PHE A 213 7.49 -16.40 8.38
CA PHE A 213 6.39 -17.34 8.12
C PHE A 213 5.09 -16.58 7.85
N ALA A 214 4.57 -16.69 6.62
CA ALA A 214 3.44 -15.91 6.16
C ALA A 214 2.10 -16.41 6.69
N LEU A 215 1.22 -15.49 7.09
CA LEU A 215 -0.20 -15.76 7.38
C LEU A 215 -1.12 -14.92 6.49
N PRO A 216 -1.31 -15.26 5.21
CA PRO A 216 -1.99 -14.40 4.24
C PRO A 216 -3.45 -14.05 4.55
N ASN A 217 -4.12 -14.87 5.35
CA ASN A 217 -5.50 -14.65 5.80
C ASN A 217 -5.65 -13.68 6.98
N ASN A 218 -4.55 -13.25 7.60
CA ASN A 218 -4.59 -12.47 8.84
C ASN A 218 -4.32 -10.96 8.62
N SER A 219 -3.63 -10.59 7.55
CA SER A 219 -3.35 -9.19 7.21
C SER A 219 -2.91 -9.05 5.75
N SER A 220 -2.71 -7.82 5.27
CA SER A 220 -2.06 -7.59 3.96
C SER A 220 -0.60 -8.04 3.95
N GLY A 221 -0.05 -8.26 2.75
CA GLY A 221 1.36 -8.61 2.56
C GLY A 221 2.29 -7.48 2.99
N SER A 222 1.93 -6.24 2.72
CA SER A 222 2.66 -5.04 3.19
C SER A 222 2.72 -4.92 4.71
N ALA A 223 1.64 -5.30 5.42
CA ALA A 223 1.64 -5.29 6.89
C ALA A 223 2.64 -6.30 7.46
N GLN A 224 2.68 -7.52 6.91
CA GLN A 224 3.63 -8.55 7.31
C GLN A 224 5.06 -8.23 6.88
N ALA A 225 5.26 -7.67 5.68
CA ALA A 225 6.58 -7.22 5.23
C ALA A 225 7.14 -6.10 6.10
N LYS A 226 6.28 -5.18 6.55
CA LYS A 226 6.64 -4.14 7.54
C LYS A 226 7.03 -4.78 8.86
N TYR A 227 6.18 -5.66 9.40
CA TYR A 227 6.42 -6.32 10.68
C TYR A 227 7.73 -7.11 10.65
N PHE A 228 7.96 -7.90 9.61
CA PHE A 228 9.22 -8.60 9.38
C PHE A 228 10.42 -7.64 9.27
N SER A 229 10.32 -6.60 8.44
CA SER A 229 11.40 -5.63 8.24
C SER A 229 11.81 -4.91 9.53
N ASP A 230 10.84 -4.63 10.41
CA ASP A 230 11.07 -3.91 11.66
C ASP A 230 11.51 -4.85 12.81
N ASN A 231 11.44 -6.17 12.64
CA ASN A 231 11.75 -7.18 13.67
C ASN A 231 12.79 -8.22 13.22
N GLY A 232 13.77 -7.83 12.40
CA GLY A 232 14.93 -8.67 12.06
C GLY A 232 15.10 -8.97 10.57
N GLY A 233 14.06 -8.75 9.77
CA GLY A 233 14.08 -8.88 8.30
C GLY A 233 14.83 -7.78 7.56
N GLY A 234 15.76 -7.08 8.21
CA GLY A 234 16.52 -6.01 7.58
C GLY A 234 17.55 -6.54 6.57
N TRP A 235 17.82 -5.77 5.53
CA TRP A 235 18.87 -6.09 4.57
C TRP A 235 19.80 -4.90 4.31
N SER A 236 21.09 -5.21 4.16
CA SER A 236 22.07 -4.28 3.62
C SER A 236 22.99 -5.01 2.66
N GLY A 237 23.46 -4.31 1.62
CA GLY A 237 24.38 -4.85 0.61
C GLY A 237 25.83 -4.99 1.12
N ASP A 238 26.03 -5.55 2.31
CA ASP A 238 27.34 -5.73 2.96
C ASP A 238 28.07 -7.02 2.52
N GLY A 239 27.39 -7.88 1.75
CA GLY A 239 27.90 -9.20 1.33
C GLY A 239 27.91 -10.26 2.44
N LYS A 240 27.33 -9.96 3.60
CA LYS A 240 27.16 -10.86 4.75
C LYS A 240 25.69 -11.07 5.11
N THR A 241 24.82 -10.16 4.67
CA THR A 241 23.38 -10.17 4.91
C THR A 241 22.63 -10.69 3.70
N LEU A 242 22.04 -11.88 3.84
CA LEU A 242 21.15 -12.44 2.83
C LEU A 242 19.85 -11.64 2.77
N PRO A 243 19.18 -11.56 1.61
CA PRO A 243 17.83 -11.00 1.55
C PRO A 243 16.93 -11.78 2.51
N GLY A 244 15.97 -11.08 3.12
CA GLY A 244 14.92 -11.71 3.88
C GLY A 244 14.18 -12.74 3.04
N ALA A 245 13.77 -13.85 3.67
CA ALA A 245 12.97 -14.88 3.04
C ALA A 245 11.50 -14.74 3.43
N LEU A 246 10.62 -14.85 2.44
CA LEU A 246 9.19 -15.01 2.63
C LEU A 246 8.88 -16.50 2.52
N ASP A 247 8.47 -17.09 3.63
CA ASP A 247 8.06 -18.49 3.73
C ASP A 247 6.57 -18.60 3.40
N MET A 248 6.28 -19.21 2.24
CA MET A 248 4.95 -19.47 1.72
C MET A 248 4.74 -20.98 1.61
N GLU A 249 4.04 -21.55 2.58
CA GLU A 249 3.75 -22.99 2.61
C GLU A 249 2.33 -23.28 3.11
N TYR A 250 2.01 -24.56 3.26
CA TYR A 250 0.70 -25.02 3.72
C TYR A 250 0.32 -24.36 5.04
N ASN A 251 -0.92 -23.89 5.11
CA ASN A 251 -1.46 -23.30 6.33
C ASN A 251 -1.48 -24.32 7.48
N PRO A 252 -0.77 -24.08 8.60
CA PRO A 252 -0.83 -24.97 9.76
C PRO A 252 -2.12 -24.76 10.58
N TYR A 253 -2.88 -23.71 10.31
CA TYR A 253 -4.10 -23.33 11.02
C TYR A 253 -5.38 -23.69 10.25
N SER A 254 -6.52 -23.26 10.78
CA SER A 254 -7.79 -23.26 10.05
C SER A 254 -7.74 -22.40 8.79
N GLY A 255 -8.52 -22.76 7.77
CA GLY A 255 -8.60 -22.03 6.49
C GLY A 255 -8.15 -22.85 5.28
N GLY A 256 -7.81 -24.13 5.47
CA GLY A 256 -7.34 -25.01 4.38
C GLY A 256 -5.94 -24.64 3.88
N SER A 257 -5.39 -25.47 3.01
CA SER A 257 -3.98 -25.41 2.55
C SER A 257 -3.56 -24.05 2.00
N CYS A 258 -4.49 -23.30 1.39
CA CYS A 258 -4.24 -22.00 0.76
C CYS A 258 -4.80 -20.81 1.57
N TYR A 259 -4.97 -20.97 2.89
CA TYR A 259 -5.41 -19.88 3.78
C TYR A 259 -6.79 -19.28 3.40
N GLY A 260 -7.65 -20.05 2.72
CA GLY A 260 -8.96 -19.59 2.25
C GLY A 260 -8.91 -18.60 1.09
N LEU A 261 -7.73 -18.38 0.49
CA LEU A 261 -7.55 -17.46 -0.62
C LEU A 261 -7.60 -18.19 -1.97
N SER A 262 -8.17 -17.53 -2.97
CA SER A 262 -7.98 -17.92 -4.38
C SER A 262 -6.54 -17.67 -4.82
N GLN A 263 -6.11 -18.33 -5.91
CA GLN A 263 -4.79 -18.10 -6.51
C GLN A 263 -4.52 -16.61 -6.82
N ALA A 264 -5.52 -15.88 -7.31
CA ALA A 264 -5.38 -14.46 -7.62
C ALA A 264 -5.17 -13.60 -6.36
N GLN A 265 -5.91 -13.90 -5.28
CA GLN A 265 -5.74 -13.21 -3.99
C GLN A 265 -4.37 -13.51 -3.38
N MET A 266 -3.96 -14.77 -3.37
CA MET A 266 -2.64 -15.17 -2.87
C MET A 266 -1.50 -14.52 -3.67
N ALA A 267 -1.62 -14.53 -5.01
CA ALA A 267 -0.67 -13.86 -5.89
C ALA A 267 -0.58 -12.35 -5.62
N SER A 268 -1.72 -11.69 -5.37
CA SER A 268 -1.76 -10.29 -4.98
C SER A 268 -1.06 -10.04 -3.65
N TRP A 269 -1.30 -10.91 -2.67
CA TRP A 269 -0.69 -10.83 -1.35
C TRP A 269 0.83 -10.95 -1.40
N VAL A 270 1.35 -11.95 -2.14
CA VAL A 270 2.80 -12.15 -2.33
C VAL A 270 3.45 -10.94 -3.03
N ARG A 271 2.78 -10.37 -4.05
CA ARG A 271 3.26 -9.16 -4.71
C ARG A 271 3.29 -7.96 -3.78
N ASP A 272 2.30 -7.80 -2.90
CA ASP A 272 2.25 -6.71 -1.93
C ASP A 272 3.42 -6.81 -0.92
N PHE A 273 3.63 -7.99 -0.34
CA PHE A 273 4.77 -8.25 0.55
C PHE A 273 6.11 -7.96 -0.15
N SER A 274 6.30 -8.53 -1.35
CA SER A 274 7.55 -8.44 -2.10
C SER A 274 7.85 -7.02 -2.56
N SER A 275 6.81 -6.28 -2.97
CA SER A 275 6.92 -4.86 -3.36
C SER A 275 7.29 -3.99 -2.16
N TYR A 276 6.64 -4.21 -1.01
CA TYR A 276 6.98 -3.47 0.21
C TYR A 276 8.44 -3.71 0.61
N TYR A 277 8.87 -4.98 0.64
CA TYR A 277 10.22 -5.35 1.01
C TYR A 277 11.26 -4.78 0.03
N LEU A 278 11.00 -4.84 -1.28
CA LEU A 278 11.82 -4.17 -2.30
C LEU A 278 11.87 -2.65 -2.08
N ASN A 279 10.73 -2.02 -1.81
CA ASN A 279 10.65 -0.58 -1.60
C ASN A 279 11.28 -0.15 -0.26
N ARG A 280 11.47 -1.06 0.70
CA ARG A 280 12.19 -0.79 1.95
C ARG A 280 13.70 -0.93 1.76
N TRP A 281 14.14 -2.02 1.13
CA TRP A 281 15.54 -2.45 1.15
C TRP A 281 16.26 -2.35 -0.19
N GLY A 282 15.55 -2.04 -1.28
CA GLY A 282 16.10 -2.08 -2.64
C GLY A 282 16.43 -3.50 -3.12
N ARG A 283 15.90 -4.54 -2.46
CA ARG A 283 16.15 -5.95 -2.74
C ARG A 283 14.85 -6.73 -2.61
N TYR A 284 14.53 -7.61 -3.55
CA TYR A 284 13.41 -8.54 -3.38
C TYR A 284 13.70 -9.59 -2.31
N PRO A 285 12.68 -10.04 -1.54
CA PRO A 285 12.84 -11.19 -0.68
C PRO A 285 13.00 -12.46 -1.53
N ILE A 286 13.69 -13.46 -0.99
CA ILE A 286 13.68 -14.81 -1.56
C ILE A 286 12.36 -15.49 -1.17
N ILE A 287 11.72 -16.19 -2.11
CA ILE A 287 10.50 -16.95 -1.83
C ILE A 287 10.89 -18.37 -1.45
N TYR A 288 10.53 -18.78 -0.23
CA TYR A 288 10.53 -20.19 0.17
C TYR A 288 9.16 -20.80 -0.12
N THR A 289 9.14 -21.95 -0.78
CA THR A 289 7.91 -22.73 -1.08
C THR A 289 8.27 -24.12 -1.60
N SER A 290 7.31 -25.05 -1.60
CA SER A 290 7.36 -26.24 -2.46
C SER A 290 6.69 -25.99 -3.82
N ALA A 291 6.96 -26.87 -4.79
CA ALA A 291 6.28 -26.84 -6.10
C ALA A 291 4.78 -27.13 -5.96
N SER A 292 4.41 -28.11 -5.14
CA SER A 292 3.01 -28.51 -4.98
C SER A 292 2.16 -27.42 -4.34
N TRP A 293 2.63 -26.80 -3.24
CA TRP A 293 1.89 -25.71 -2.61
C TRP A 293 1.76 -24.51 -3.54
N TRP A 294 2.86 -24.11 -4.20
CA TRP A 294 2.87 -22.96 -5.09
C TRP A 294 1.91 -23.13 -6.27
N ASP A 295 1.97 -24.26 -6.97
CA ASP A 295 1.14 -24.51 -8.14
C ASP A 295 -0.34 -24.58 -7.77
N GLN A 296 -0.65 -25.10 -6.57
CA GLN A 296 -2.01 -25.17 -6.04
C GLN A 296 -2.54 -23.79 -5.59
N CYS A 297 -1.79 -23.08 -4.77
CA CYS A 297 -2.26 -21.90 -4.04
C CYS A 297 -1.93 -20.58 -4.73
N VAL A 298 -1.05 -20.58 -5.73
CA VAL A 298 -0.57 -19.38 -6.43
C VAL A 298 -0.66 -19.54 -7.95
N GLY A 299 -0.20 -20.68 -8.47
CA GLY A 299 -0.22 -21.01 -9.89
C GLY A 299 0.56 -20.01 -10.75
N THR A 300 0.09 -19.79 -11.98
CA THR A 300 0.68 -18.84 -12.94
C THR A 300 0.19 -17.40 -12.75
N ALA A 301 -0.74 -17.16 -11.80
CA ALA A 301 -1.37 -15.86 -11.56
C ALA A 301 -0.41 -14.79 -11.03
N THR A 302 0.78 -15.19 -10.60
CA THR A 302 1.75 -14.31 -9.98
C THR A 302 2.53 -13.45 -10.93
N SER A 303 2.89 -13.94 -12.13
CA SER A 303 3.98 -13.39 -12.97
C SER A 303 5.01 -12.65 -12.11
N ILE A 304 5.48 -13.32 -11.05
CA ILE A 304 6.52 -12.80 -10.19
C ILE A 304 7.69 -12.50 -11.12
N SER A 305 8.24 -11.29 -11.01
CA SER A 305 9.31 -10.88 -11.91
C SER A 305 10.38 -11.97 -11.94
N SER A 306 10.97 -12.24 -13.09
CA SER A 306 12.11 -13.15 -13.24
C SER A 306 13.30 -12.81 -12.34
N ALA A 307 13.25 -11.68 -11.64
CA ALA A 307 14.25 -11.21 -10.68
C ALA A 307 14.04 -11.74 -9.24
N GLN A 308 12.93 -12.39 -8.88
CA GLN A 308 12.73 -12.90 -7.52
C GLN A 308 13.38 -14.28 -7.33
N PRO A 309 14.32 -14.44 -6.37
CA PRO A 309 15.00 -15.70 -6.16
C PRO A 309 14.08 -16.74 -5.52
N LEU A 310 14.33 -18.01 -5.82
CA LEU A 310 13.58 -19.16 -5.31
C LEU A 310 14.42 -19.96 -4.32
N TRP A 311 13.83 -20.24 -3.16
CA TRP A 311 14.25 -21.27 -2.22
C TRP A 311 13.21 -22.40 -2.27
N THR A 312 13.55 -23.50 -2.96
CA THR A 312 12.58 -24.59 -3.13
C THR A 312 12.73 -25.62 -2.03
N ALA A 313 11.62 -26.01 -1.41
CA ALA A 313 11.56 -27.14 -0.50
C ALA A 313 11.32 -28.43 -1.27
N ARG A 314 12.21 -29.42 -1.11
CA ARG A 314 11.99 -30.79 -1.62
C ARG A 314 12.92 -31.78 -0.92
N TYR A 315 12.36 -32.61 -0.04
CA TYR A 315 13.13 -33.58 0.74
C TYR A 315 13.44 -34.86 -0.04
N ALA A 316 14.39 -34.74 -0.96
CA ALA A 316 14.76 -35.79 -1.91
C ALA A 316 16.24 -35.72 -2.32
N SER A 317 16.70 -36.70 -3.09
CA SER A 317 18.07 -36.74 -3.62
C SER A 317 18.31 -35.84 -4.83
N ALA A 318 17.25 -35.22 -5.38
CA ALA A 318 17.30 -34.28 -6.49
C ALA A 318 16.22 -33.20 -6.35
N VAL A 319 16.45 -32.02 -6.94
CA VAL A 319 15.52 -30.87 -6.85
C VAL A 319 14.21 -31.05 -7.63
N GLY A 320 14.21 -31.79 -8.73
CA GLY A 320 13.00 -32.08 -9.51
C GLY A 320 12.35 -30.87 -10.18
N THR A 321 11.04 -30.99 -10.41
CA THR A 321 10.21 -29.94 -11.02
C THR A 321 10.16 -28.74 -10.09
N LEU A 322 10.44 -27.55 -10.63
CA LEU A 322 10.36 -26.30 -9.90
C LEU A 322 8.93 -25.73 -9.92
N PRO A 323 8.55 -24.93 -8.90
CA PRO A 323 7.30 -24.19 -8.89
C PRO A 323 7.08 -23.37 -10.17
N ALA A 324 5.81 -23.22 -10.58
CA ALA A 324 5.44 -22.42 -11.73
C ALA A 324 6.02 -21.00 -11.66
N GLY A 325 6.68 -20.57 -12.74
CA GLY A 325 7.30 -19.25 -12.86
C GLY A 325 8.82 -19.24 -12.72
N TRP A 326 9.44 -20.31 -12.23
CA TRP A 326 10.91 -20.42 -12.14
C TRP A 326 11.50 -21.47 -13.07
N THR A 327 12.60 -21.11 -13.71
CA THR A 327 13.44 -22.02 -14.49
C THR A 327 14.72 -22.43 -13.77
N ARG A 328 15.00 -21.80 -12.62
CA ARG A 328 16.17 -22.07 -11.78
C ARG A 328 15.85 -21.78 -10.31
N HIS A 329 16.34 -22.63 -9.41
CA HIS A 329 16.34 -22.37 -7.97
C HIS A 329 17.64 -21.66 -7.55
N THR A 330 17.54 -20.80 -6.54
CA THR A 330 18.68 -20.15 -5.88
C THR A 330 19.16 -20.98 -4.69
N VAL A 331 18.23 -21.47 -3.87
CA VAL A 331 18.48 -22.33 -2.71
C VAL A 331 17.56 -23.55 -2.82
N TRP A 332 18.02 -24.69 -2.33
CA TRP A 332 17.22 -25.90 -2.20
C TRP A 332 17.33 -26.44 -0.76
N GLN A 333 16.19 -26.52 -0.07
CA GLN A 333 16.05 -27.23 1.21
C GLN A 333 15.81 -28.71 0.91
N TYR A 334 16.79 -29.56 1.23
CA TYR A 334 16.85 -30.95 0.76
C TYR A 334 16.63 -32.00 1.86
N ALA A 335 16.66 -31.60 3.13
CA ALA A 335 16.39 -32.46 4.28
C ALA A 335 15.88 -31.62 5.45
N GLU A 336 15.10 -32.24 6.35
CA GLU A 336 14.55 -31.62 7.56
C GLU A 336 15.19 -32.12 8.86
N THR A 337 16.16 -33.04 8.77
CA THR A 337 16.81 -33.63 9.96
C THR A 337 18.33 -33.76 9.79
N PRO A 338 19.12 -33.62 10.88
CA PRO A 338 18.73 -33.20 12.24
C PRO A 338 18.49 -31.68 12.39
N TYR A 339 18.74 -30.93 11.32
CA TYR A 339 18.33 -29.54 11.10
C TYR A 339 17.74 -29.50 9.68
N ASP A 340 16.99 -28.47 9.35
CA ASP A 340 16.70 -28.16 7.96
C ASP A 340 18.02 -27.84 7.22
N LEU A 341 18.30 -28.59 6.15
CA LEU A 341 19.57 -28.51 5.42
C LEU A 341 19.37 -27.93 4.03
N ASP A 342 20.18 -26.91 3.74
CA ASP A 342 20.11 -26.19 2.48
C ASP A 342 21.36 -26.33 1.62
N SER A 343 21.15 -26.12 0.33
CA SER A 343 22.19 -26.01 -0.68
C SER A 343 21.96 -24.78 -1.56
N PHE A 344 22.90 -23.83 -1.53
CA PHE A 344 22.92 -22.71 -2.47
C PHE A 344 23.47 -23.16 -3.83
N ASN A 345 22.78 -22.78 -4.91
CA ASN A 345 23.10 -23.14 -6.28
C ASN A 345 24.16 -22.21 -6.89
N GLY A 346 25.40 -22.38 -6.45
CA GLY A 346 26.58 -21.66 -6.92
C GLY A 346 27.79 -21.80 -6.01
N THR A 347 28.83 -21.02 -6.30
CA THR A 347 30.07 -20.91 -5.53
C THR A 347 29.93 -20.00 -4.31
N SER A 348 30.90 -20.04 -3.38
CA SER A 348 30.93 -19.11 -2.24
C SER A 348 31.06 -17.64 -2.65
N ALA A 349 31.71 -17.35 -3.78
CA ALA A 349 31.79 -16.00 -4.32
C ALA A 349 30.44 -15.51 -4.87
N GLU A 350 29.69 -16.40 -5.52
CA GLU A 350 28.32 -16.12 -5.97
C GLU A 350 27.36 -15.96 -4.79
N LEU A 351 27.52 -16.72 -3.70
CA LEU A 351 26.76 -16.53 -2.46
C LEU A 351 27.02 -15.15 -1.84
N ALA A 352 28.28 -14.74 -1.72
CA ALA A 352 28.61 -13.40 -1.21
C ALA A 352 28.09 -12.29 -2.14
N THR A 353 28.10 -12.52 -3.46
CA THR A 353 27.50 -11.62 -4.44
C THR A 353 25.99 -11.57 -4.28
N PHE A 354 25.35 -12.72 -4.08
CA PHE A 354 23.93 -12.82 -3.80
C PHE A 354 23.54 -12.07 -2.53
N ALA A 355 24.38 -12.05 -1.48
CA ALA A 355 24.15 -11.23 -0.29
C ALA A 355 24.35 -9.72 -0.54
N ARG A 356 25.21 -9.32 -1.48
CA ARG A 356 25.57 -7.90 -1.72
C ARG A 356 24.65 -7.15 -2.68
N THR A 357 24.22 -7.80 -3.76
CA THR A 357 23.64 -7.11 -4.92
C THR A 357 22.25 -6.54 -4.63
N ALA A 358 21.99 -5.26 -4.84
CA ALA A 358 20.61 -4.75 -4.78
C ALA A 358 19.79 -5.31 -5.96
N GLY A 359 18.46 -5.42 -5.81
CA GLY A 359 17.56 -5.65 -6.94
C GLY A 359 17.74 -4.52 -7.94
N THR A 360 18.29 -4.81 -9.12
CA THR A 360 18.77 -3.82 -10.08
C THR A 360 17.67 -2.88 -10.55
N THR A 361 17.58 -1.70 -9.95
CA THR A 361 17.04 -0.52 -10.62
C THR A 361 18.24 0.36 -10.96
N PRO A 362 18.36 0.91 -12.19
CA PRO A 362 19.38 1.91 -12.50
C PRO A 362 19.41 3.00 -11.44
N ALA A 363 20.56 3.66 -11.26
CA ALA A 363 20.67 4.83 -10.42
C ALA A 363 19.69 5.90 -10.93
N ASP A 364 18.54 5.99 -10.27
CA ASP A 364 17.48 6.95 -10.55
C ASP A 364 17.76 8.19 -9.71
N PRO A 365 17.91 9.39 -10.32
CA PRO A 365 18.12 10.64 -9.56
C PRO A 365 16.98 10.94 -8.59
N CYS A 366 15.81 10.33 -8.80
CA CYS A 366 14.68 10.41 -7.89
C CYS A 366 14.71 9.36 -6.78
N THR A 367 15.79 8.59 -6.61
CA THR A 367 15.95 7.65 -5.50
C THR A 367 16.81 8.24 -4.39
N THR A 368 16.28 8.25 -3.17
CA THR A 368 17.01 8.60 -1.96
C THR A 368 16.67 7.66 -0.80
N THR A 369 17.52 7.62 0.22
CA THR A 369 17.22 6.96 1.50
C THR A 369 17.09 8.03 2.59
N ALA A 370 15.96 8.05 3.29
CA ALA A 370 15.70 8.98 4.39
C ALA A 370 15.00 8.23 5.52
N GLY A 371 15.37 8.48 6.78
CA GLY A 371 14.78 7.77 7.94
C GLY A 371 14.88 6.24 7.87
N GLY A 372 15.86 5.70 7.16
CA GLY A 372 15.99 4.26 6.90
C GLY A 372 15.03 3.70 5.83
N TYR A 373 14.19 4.52 5.20
CA TYR A 373 13.31 4.09 4.10
C TYR A 373 13.82 4.62 2.77
N ARG A 374 13.71 3.78 1.73
CA ARG A 374 13.92 4.22 0.35
C ARG A 374 12.69 4.99 -0.13
N VAL A 375 12.93 6.06 -0.89
CA VAL A 375 11.94 6.88 -1.57
C VAL A 375 12.41 7.00 -3.02
N SER A 376 11.59 6.62 -4.00
CA SER A 376 12.05 6.44 -5.39
C SER A 376 11.02 6.81 -6.45
N GLY A 377 11.43 6.85 -7.73
CA GLY A 377 10.53 7.11 -8.86
C GLY A 377 9.80 8.45 -8.73
N ALA A 378 8.58 8.53 -9.24
CA ALA A 378 7.78 9.76 -9.20
C ALA A 378 7.56 10.29 -7.78
N ILE A 379 7.33 9.40 -6.81
CA ILE A 379 7.22 9.77 -5.39
C ILE A 379 8.53 10.36 -4.87
N GLY A 380 9.67 9.78 -5.23
CA GLY A 380 10.97 10.28 -4.84
C GLY A 380 11.33 11.63 -5.49
N CYS A 381 10.98 11.82 -6.77
CA CYS A 381 11.11 13.12 -7.42
C CYS A 381 10.30 14.18 -6.67
N LYS A 382 9.07 13.83 -6.29
CA LYS A 382 8.19 14.73 -5.54
C LYS A 382 8.73 15.02 -4.13
N TYR A 383 9.22 13.99 -3.45
CA TYR A 383 9.80 14.14 -2.13
C TYR A 383 11.02 15.07 -2.11
N ALA A 384 11.84 15.05 -3.17
CA ALA A 384 13.00 15.94 -3.28
C ALA A 384 12.64 17.42 -3.16
N THR A 385 11.45 17.83 -3.63
CA THR A 385 10.96 19.22 -3.52
C THR A 385 10.11 19.48 -2.27
N ALA A 386 9.51 18.44 -1.67
CA ALA A 386 8.56 18.56 -0.56
C ALA A 386 9.13 18.13 0.80
N LYS A 387 10.41 17.74 0.89
CA LYS A 387 11.03 17.19 2.10
C LYS A 387 10.87 18.08 3.34
N SER A 388 10.98 19.40 3.19
CA SER A 388 10.89 20.35 4.31
C SER A 388 9.53 20.33 4.99
N VAL A 389 8.44 20.10 4.25
CA VAL A 389 7.08 20.06 4.80
C VAL A 389 6.65 18.65 5.19
N LEU A 390 7.17 17.61 4.53
CA LEU A 390 6.81 16.21 4.79
C LEU A 390 7.59 15.58 5.95
N GLY A 391 8.84 15.98 6.16
CA GLY A 391 9.75 15.28 7.08
C GLY A 391 10.20 13.92 6.53
N ASN A 392 10.77 13.08 7.39
CA ASN A 392 11.25 11.76 6.98
C ASN A 392 10.09 10.80 6.67
N PRO A 393 10.26 9.85 5.74
CA PRO A 393 9.32 8.74 5.55
C PRO A 393 9.20 7.92 6.84
N VAL A 394 7.98 7.40 7.10
CA VAL A 394 7.65 6.56 8.27
C VAL A 394 7.22 5.14 7.87
N GLY A 395 7.29 4.84 6.58
CA GLY A 395 6.91 3.58 5.98
C GLY A 395 7.54 3.43 4.61
N ALA A 396 7.70 2.19 4.15
CA ALA A 396 8.10 1.94 2.77
C ALA A 396 6.95 2.35 1.83
N MET A 397 7.30 2.59 0.57
CA MET A 397 6.29 2.83 -0.45
C MET A 397 5.41 1.59 -0.64
N VAL A 398 4.10 1.79 -0.61
CA VAL A 398 3.10 0.73 -0.72
C VAL A 398 2.52 0.75 -2.14
N ASN A 399 2.47 -0.43 -2.76
CA ASN A 399 1.84 -0.64 -4.06
C ASN A 399 0.37 -1.02 -3.84
N ARG A 400 -0.56 -0.27 -4.44
CA ARG A 400 -2.00 -0.52 -4.35
C ARG A 400 -2.57 -1.30 -5.55
N GLY A 401 -1.74 -1.65 -6.52
CA GLY A 401 -2.14 -2.26 -7.79
C GLY A 401 -2.55 -1.22 -8.85
N ASP A 402 -3.22 -0.14 -8.45
CA ASP A 402 -3.62 0.98 -9.33
C ASP A 402 -2.76 2.24 -9.15
N GLY A 403 -1.77 2.19 -8.27
CA GLY A 403 -0.87 3.29 -7.94
C GLY A 403 -0.03 2.99 -6.71
N TYR A 404 0.62 4.03 -6.20
CA TYR A 404 1.54 3.95 -5.06
C TYR A 404 1.25 5.05 -4.05
N TYR A 405 1.61 4.82 -2.81
CA TYR A 405 1.72 5.89 -1.83
C TYR A 405 2.88 5.67 -0.87
N GLN A 406 3.35 6.75 -0.25
CA GLN A 406 4.29 6.68 0.86
C GLN A 406 3.92 7.67 1.94
N LEU A 407 4.00 7.23 3.20
CA LEU A 407 3.73 8.05 4.36
C LEU A 407 5.02 8.67 4.89
N PHE A 408 4.91 9.92 5.30
CA PHE A 408 5.95 10.74 5.91
C PHE A 408 5.48 11.25 7.27
N ALA A 409 6.41 11.75 8.08
CA ALA A 409 6.14 12.23 9.43
C ALA A 409 4.97 13.22 9.48
N ASN A 410 4.92 14.15 8.52
CA ASN A 410 3.97 15.27 8.46
C ASN A 410 3.06 15.24 7.22
N GLY A 411 3.08 14.16 6.43
CA GLY A 411 2.33 14.11 5.18
C GLY A 411 2.31 12.74 4.50
N ALA A 412 1.75 12.70 3.31
CA ALA A 412 1.81 11.57 2.39
C ALA A 412 2.10 12.06 0.98
N ILE A 413 2.71 11.21 0.16
CA ILE A 413 2.71 11.39 -1.29
C ILE A 413 1.91 10.25 -1.88
N THR A 414 0.95 10.58 -2.76
CA THR A 414 0.15 9.60 -3.52
C THR A 414 0.51 9.70 -4.99
N TYR A 415 0.51 8.59 -5.72
CA TYR A 415 0.84 8.53 -7.13
C TYR A 415 -0.05 7.53 -7.86
N SER A 416 -0.55 7.93 -9.03
CA SER A 416 -1.09 7.02 -10.03
C SER A 416 -0.62 7.45 -11.41
N GLY A 417 -0.71 6.55 -12.40
CA GLY A 417 -0.38 6.90 -13.79
C GLY A 417 -1.27 8.02 -14.35
N GLY A 418 -2.50 8.15 -13.85
CA GLY A 418 -3.45 9.18 -14.31
C GLY A 418 -3.31 10.53 -13.60
N THR A 419 -2.82 10.55 -12.36
CA THR A 419 -2.71 11.77 -11.55
C THR A 419 -1.30 12.32 -11.44
N GLY A 420 -0.26 11.49 -11.58
CA GLY A 420 1.08 11.87 -11.16
C GLY A 420 1.24 11.84 -9.64
N ALA A 421 2.42 12.24 -9.16
CA ALA A 421 2.79 12.20 -7.75
C ALA A 421 2.47 13.53 -7.07
N HIS A 422 1.67 13.47 -6.00
CA HIS A 422 1.16 14.64 -5.29
C HIS A 422 1.30 14.50 -3.79
N GLU A 423 1.82 15.54 -3.14
CA GLU A 423 1.97 15.60 -1.69
C GLU A 423 0.77 16.22 -1.00
N ILE A 424 0.37 15.60 0.10
CA ILE A 424 -0.63 16.12 1.03
C ILE A 424 0.02 16.25 2.42
N HIS A 425 -0.14 17.40 3.06
CA HIS A 425 0.45 17.65 4.38
C HIS A 425 -0.47 18.51 5.26
N GLY A 426 -0.08 18.72 6.52
CA GLY A 426 -0.80 19.58 7.46
C GLY A 426 -2.25 19.13 7.72
N SER A 427 -3.20 20.06 7.69
CA SER A 427 -4.61 19.80 8.00
C SER A 427 -5.28 18.85 7.00
N VAL A 428 -4.94 18.95 5.71
CA VAL A 428 -5.44 18.01 4.68
C VAL A 428 -4.94 16.61 4.97
N PHE A 429 -3.64 16.43 5.24
CA PHE A 429 -3.11 15.11 5.58
C PHE A 429 -3.72 14.55 6.87
N SER A 430 -3.86 15.38 7.90
CA SER A 430 -4.49 14.98 9.17
C SER A 430 -5.92 14.47 8.93
N ARG A 431 -6.67 15.16 8.05
CA ARG A 431 -8.02 14.75 7.67
C ARG A 431 -8.03 13.47 6.85
N TRP A 432 -7.16 13.38 5.85
CA TRP A 432 -7.02 12.20 4.98
C TRP A 432 -6.62 10.96 5.78
N LYS A 433 -5.60 11.08 6.65
CA LYS A 433 -5.13 10.02 7.54
C LYS A 433 -6.20 9.59 8.54
N GLY A 434 -6.98 10.55 9.06
CA GLY A 434 -8.08 10.29 10.00
C GLY A 434 -9.24 9.47 9.41
N LEU A 435 -9.33 9.33 8.08
CA LEU A 435 -10.27 8.39 7.46
C LEU A 435 -9.81 6.93 7.55
N GLY A 436 -8.51 6.69 7.77
CA GLY A 436 -7.84 5.46 7.39
C GLY A 436 -7.44 5.49 5.92
N VAL A 437 -6.22 5.02 5.62
CA VAL A 437 -5.61 5.13 4.29
C VAL A 437 -6.48 4.49 3.19
N ASP A 438 -6.94 3.25 3.42
CA ASP A 438 -7.77 2.54 2.43
C ASP A 438 -9.12 3.20 2.21
N ALA A 439 -9.78 3.64 3.28
CA ALA A 439 -11.04 4.38 3.18
C ALA A 439 -10.83 5.71 2.45
N ALA A 440 -9.71 6.40 2.68
CA ALA A 440 -9.38 7.63 1.98
C ALA A 440 -9.21 7.39 0.48
N PHE A 441 -8.46 6.37 0.08
CA PHE A 441 -8.31 5.99 -1.33
C PHE A 441 -9.64 5.52 -1.94
N ASN A 442 -10.45 4.74 -1.25
CA ASN A 442 -11.73 4.26 -1.77
C ASN A 442 -12.71 5.42 -1.99
N ARG A 443 -12.77 6.37 -1.05
CA ARG A 443 -13.68 7.52 -1.14
C ARG A 443 -13.21 8.57 -2.13
N LEU A 444 -11.96 9.02 -2.00
CA LEU A 444 -11.44 10.21 -2.70
C LEU A 444 -10.59 9.85 -3.92
N GLY A 445 -9.91 8.70 -3.90
CA GLY A 445 -8.92 8.33 -4.89
C GLY A 445 -7.55 8.97 -4.61
N TYR A 446 -6.76 9.13 -5.68
CA TYR A 446 -5.44 9.77 -5.64
C TYR A 446 -5.59 11.29 -5.67
N ALA A 447 -4.66 11.99 -5.01
CA ALA A 447 -4.58 13.44 -5.08
C ALA A 447 -4.22 13.87 -6.51
N THR A 448 -4.80 14.98 -6.96
CA THR A 448 -4.55 15.59 -8.28
C THR A 448 -3.88 16.95 -8.16
N GLY A 449 -3.47 17.31 -6.94
CA GLY A 449 -2.85 18.58 -6.59
C GLY A 449 -2.17 18.48 -5.25
N ASP A 450 -1.33 19.47 -4.97
CA ASP A 450 -0.44 19.48 -3.81
C ASP A 450 -0.94 20.43 -2.72
N GLY A 451 -0.65 20.13 -1.46
CA GLY A 451 -0.73 21.12 -0.39
C GLY A 451 -1.44 20.70 0.90
N ASN A 452 -1.91 21.71 1.63
CA ASN A 452 -2.47 21.57 2.99
C ASN A 452 -3.79 22.32 3.22
N THR A 453 -4.28 23.11 2.25
CA THR A 453 -5.50 23.92 2.38
C THR A 453 -6.63 23.48 1.48
N ASP A 454 -6.38 23.20 0.20
CA ASP A 454 -7.42 22.79 -0.75
C ASP A 454 -6.78 21.77 -1.70
N VAL A 455 -7.01 20.50 -1.43
CA VAL A 455 -6.46 19.41 -2.24
C VAL A 455 -7.60 18.66 -2.89
N THR A 456 -7.62 18.71 -4.22
CA THR A 456 -8.52 17.93 -5.06
C THR A 456 -7.98 16.50 -5.21
N PHE A 457 -8.90 15.56 -5.23
CA PHE A 457 -8.69 14.14 -5.50
C PHE A 457 -9.59 13.71 -6.66
N GLY A 458 -9.34 12.54 -7.22
CA GLY A 458 -10.11 12.04 -8.38
C GLY A 458 -11.63 11.97 -8.17
N ARG A 459 -12.12 11.89 -6.93
CA ARG A 459 -13.56 11.76 -6.59
C ARG A 459 -14.06 12.74 -5.52
N GLY A 460 -13.24 13.72 -5.13
CA GLY A 460 -13.59 14.65 -4.06
C GLY A 460 -12.52 15.67 -3.79
N GLU A 461 -12.66 16.41 -2.71
CA GLU A 461 -11.77 17.48 -2.30
C GLU A 461 -11.76 17.59 -0.78
N ILE A 462 -10.58 17.85 -0.21
CA ILE A 462 -10.42 18.17 1.20
C ILE A 462 -10.05 19.64 1.31
N VAL A 463 -10.92 20.41 1.99
CA VAL A 463 -10.79 21.87 2.12
C VAL A 463 -10.65 22.27 3.58
N TRP A 464 -9.61 23.02 3.91
CA TRP A 464 -9.37 23.65 5.20
C TRP A 464 -10.23 24.90 5.35
N ASN A 465 -11.12 24.90 6.34
CA ASN A 465 -11.82 26.08 6.79
C ASN A 465 -11.08 26.68 7.99
N ALA A 466 -10.29 27.75 7.74
CA ALA A 466 -9.51 28.43 8.77
C ALA A 466 -10.39 29.05 9.87
N GLY A 467 -11.55 29.61 9.51
CA GLY A 467 -12.50 30.19 10.48
C GLY A 467 -13.10 29.16 11.43
N ARG A 468 -13.01 27.87 11.10
CA ARG A 468 -13.46 26.74 11.93
C ARG A 468 -12.32 25.89 12.46
N ALA A 469 -11.08 26.21 12.12
CA ALA A 469 -9.90 25.40 12.39
C ALA A 469 -10.12 23.90 12.05
N ARG A 470 -10.78 23.61 10.91
CA ARG A 470 -11.12 22.23 10.52
C ARG A 470 -11.10 22.02 9.01
N ALA A 471 -10.60 20.86 8.58
CA ALA A 471 -10.70 20.39 7.20
C ALA A 471 -11.97 19.54 6.99
N TYR A 472 -12.64 19.77 5.86
CA TYR A 472 -13.90 19.13 5.47
C TYR A 472 -13.77 18.43 4.13
N ILE A 473 -14.54 17.35 3.96
CA ILE A 473 -14.61 16.59 2.71
C ILE A 473 -15.86 17.00 1.93
N VAL A 474 -15.67 17.27 0.64
CA VAL A 474 -16.73 17.38 -0.35
C VAL A 474 -16.47 16.29 -1.39
N GLU A 475 -17.41 15.35 -1.59
CA GLU A 475 -17.18 14.18 -2.45
C GLU A 475 -18.40 13.83 -3.32
N GLY A 476 -18.19 12.93 -4.30
CA GLY A 476 -19.26 12.37 -5.13
C GLY A 476 -20.02 13.40 -5.97
N GLY A 477 -21.33 13.18 -6.15
CA GLY A 477 -22.17 14.08 -6.96
C GLY A 477 -22.27 15.50 -6.38
N ILE A 478 -22.23 15.65 -5.06
CA ILE A 478 -22.21 16.96 -4.40
C ILE A 478 -20.93 17.72 -4.77
N TRP A 479 -19.77 17.06 -4.77
CA TRP A 479 -18.51 17.65 -5.20
C TRP A 479 -18.50 18.06 -6.68
N GLN A 480 -19.07 17.23 -7.55
CA GLN A 480 -19.21 17.58 -8.97
C GLN A 480 -20.06 18.86 -9.15
N ALA A 481 -21.19 18.96 -8.45
CA ALA A 481 -22.02 20.16 -8.46
C ALA A 481 -21.28 21.37 -7.88
N TYR A 482 -20.58 21.19 -6.76
CA TYR A 482 -19.76 22.22 -6.10
C TYR A 482 -18.69 22.79 -7.04
N ARG A 483 -17.93 21.92 -7.72
CA ARG A 483 -16.90 22.33 -8.68
C ARG A 483 -17.52 23.03 -9.90
N LYS A 484 -18.64 22.53 -10.42
CA LYS A 484 -19.36 23.10 -11.57
C LYS A 484 -19.80 24.56 -11.34
N ILE A 485 -20.19 24.89 -10.10
CA ILE A 485 -20.64 26.25 -9.77
C ILE A 485 -19.51 27.20 -9.35
N GLY A 486 -18.25 26.75 -9.32
CA GLY A 486 -17.09 27.57 -8.96
C GLY A 486 -16.49 27.33 -7.57
N GLY A 487 -16.91 26.26 -6.87
CA GLY A 487 -16.32 25.82 -5.60
C GLY A 487 -16.40 26.89 -4.49
N SER A 488 -15.31 27.02 -3.72
CA SER A 488 -15.19 27.96 -2.60
C SER A 488 -15.48 29.41 -3.00
N THR A 489 -15.13 29.82 -4.22
CA THR A 489 -15.40 31.17 -4.73
C THR A 489 -16.90 31.46 -4.82
N ALA A 490 -17.72 30.45 -5.10
CA ALA A 490 -19.16 30.62 -5.30
C ALA A 490 -20.00 30.32 -4.05
N MET A 491 -19.56 29.40 -3.20
CA MET A 491 -20.31 28.91 -2.04
C MET A 491 -19.68 29.29 -0.69
N GLY A 492 -18.48 29.85 -0.69
CA GLY A 492 -17.63 29.94 0.49
C GLY A 492 -17.07 28.57 0.89
N LEU A 493 -16.31 28.54 1.99
CA LEU A 493 -15.66 27.32 2.45
C LEU A 493 -16.70 26.33 3.02
N PRO A 494 -16.47 25.02 2.91
CA PRO A 494 -17.33 24.03 3.54
C PRO A 494 -17.33 24.19 5.07
N LYS A 495 -18.47 23.88 5.67
CA LYS A 495 -18.73 23.92 7.12
C LYS A 495 -19.09 22.54 7.68
N SER A 496 -19.35 21.57 6.81
CA SER A 496 -19.65 20.18 7.16
C SER A 496 -19.02 19.26 6.13
N ASP A 497 -18.81 18.00 6.53
CA ASP A 497 -18.74 16.91 5.57
C ASP A 497 -20.14 16.63 5.00
N MET A 498 -20.25 15.65 4.12
CA MET A 498 -21.55 15.17 3.66
C MET A 498 -22.31 14.53 4.85
N VAL A 499 -23.43 15.13 5.22
CA VAL A 499 -24.31 14.67 6.32
C VAL A 499 -25.61 14.09 5.77
N ALA A 500 -26.29 13.27 6.58
CA ALA A 500 -27.66 12.83 6.28
C ALA A 500 -28.63 14.02 6.31
N GLY A 501 -29.58 14.05 5.37
CA GLY A 501 -30.69 14.98 5.42
C GLY A 501 -31.67 14.63 6.54
N ARG A 502 -32.42 15.63 7.03
CA ARG A 502 -33.41 15.46 8.11
C ARG A 502 -34.85 15.31 7.62
N GLY A 503 -35.07 15.15 6.32
CA GLY A 503 -36.40 15.06 5.70
C GLY A 503 -36.58 16.02 4.53
N GLY A 504 -37.84 16.27 4.15
CA GLY A 504 -38.20 17.19 3.06
C GLY A 504 -37.57 16.84 1.71
N GLY A 505 -37.43 15.55 1.42
CA GLY A 505 -36.84 15.05 0.17
C GLY A 505 -35.31 15.09 0.10
N VAL A 506 -34.60 15.55 1.13
CA VAL A 506 -33.13 15.54 1.17
C VAL A 506 -32.63 14.27 1.86
N MET A 507 -31.77 13.51 1.15
CA MET A 507 -31.10 12.31 1.68
C MET A 507 -29.71 12.62 2.20
N LYS A 508 -28.94 13.45 1.47
CA LYS A 508 -27.59 13.88 1.83
C LYS A 508 -27.40 15.38 1.56
N MET A 509 -26.50 16.04 2.28
CA MET A 509 -26.16 17.43 1.99
C MET A 509 -24.78 17.84 2.52
N ASN A 510 -24.18 18.86 1.92
CA ASN A 510 -23.06 19.61 2.50
C ASN A 510 -23.48 21.06 2.78
N TRP A 511 -22.99 21.58 3.90
CA TRP A 511 -23.13 22.98 4.30
C TRP A 511 -21.88 23.78 3.93
N PHE A 512 -22.08 24.98 3.40
CA PHE A 512 -21.04 25.94 3.04
C PHE A 512 -21.33 27.29 3.68
N GLU A 513 -20.34 28.17 3.77
CA GLU A 513 -20.50 29.50 4.38
C GLU A 513 -21.67 30.28 3.79
N SER A 514 -21.83 30.26 2.47
CA SER A 514 -22.82 31.04 1.74
C SER A 514 -23.94 30.20 1.09
N GLY A 515 -24.07 28.92 1.46
CA GLY A 515 -25.10 28.05 0.89
C GLY A 515 -25.10 26.61 1.40
N ALA A 516 -25.92 25.78 0.74
CA ALA A 516 -25.90 24.33 0.88
C ALA A 516 -26.08 23.66 -0.49
N ILE A 517 -25.54 22.44 -0.62
CA ILE A 517 -25.81 21.56 -1.76
C ILE A 517 -26.48 20.32 -1.21
N THR A 518 -27.67 20.02 -1.73
CA THR A 518 -28.53 18.94 -1.25
C THR A 518 -28.64 17.86 -2.31
N TRP A 519 -28.80 16.61 -1.89
CA TRP A 519 -29.02 15.46 -2.73
C TRP A 519 -30.26 14.69 -2.24
N GLY A 520 -31.25 14.60 -3.11
CA GLY A 520 -32.48 13.83 -2.96
C GLY A 520 -32.89 13.22 -4.30
N SER A 521 -34.05 13.61 -4.82
CA SER A 521 -34.46 13.31 -6.21
C SER A 521 -33.52 13.90 -7.27
N GLY A 522 -32.75 14.91 -6.90
CA GLY A 522 -31.69 15.52 -7.70
C GLY A 522 -30.65 16.17 -6.80
N ILE A 523 -29.60 16.73 -7.41
CA ILE A 523 -28.59 17.53 -6.71
C ILE A 523 -28.89 18.99 -6.98
N HIS A 524 -29.15 19.75 -5.91
CA HIS A 524 -29.62 21.12 -6.02
C HIS A 524 -28.85 22.06 -5.08
N VAL A 525 -28.50 23.21 -5.62
CA VAL A 525 -27.77 24.26 -4.92
C VAL A 525 -28.75 25.29 -4.37
N VAL A 526 -28.64 25.61 -3.07
CA VAL A 526 -29.38 26.71 -2.44
C VAL A 526 -28.38 27.72 -1.89
N ARG A 527 -28.46 28.99 -2.34
CA ARG A 527 -27.48 30.04 -2.01
C ARG A 527 -28.09 31.44 -1.90
N GLY A 528 -27.31 32.39 -1.38
CA GLY A 528 -27.68 33.81 -1.31
C GLY A 528 -28.89 34.09 -0.42
N ALA A 529 -29.73 35.04 -0.84
CA ALA A 529 -30.90 35.46 -0.07
C ALA A 529 -31.91 34.32 0.12
N ILE A 530 -32.11 33.45 -0.89
CA ILE A 530 -32.98 32.28 -0.80
C ILE A 530 -32.47 31.30 0.25
N TYR A 531 -31.16 31.02 0.29
CA TYR A 531 -30.54 30.21 1.35
C TYR A 531 -30.76 30.79 2.75
N THR A 532 -30.63 32.12 2.89
CA THR A 532 -30.86 32.80 4.16
C THR A 532 -32.30 32.66 4.63
N ALA A 533 -33.28 32.81 3.73
CA ALA A 533 -34.69 32.61 4.05
C ALA A 533 -34.99 31.14 4.38
N TRP A 534 -34.51 30.21 3.55
CA TRP A 534 -34.70 28.76 3.74
C TRP A 534 -34.13 28.26 5.07
N THR A 535 -32.92 28.70 5.44
CA THR A 535 -32.30 28.33 6.73
C THR A 535 -33.05 28.88 7.93
N ARG A 536 -33.51 30.14 7.88
CA ARG A 536 -34.36 30.73 8.94
C ARG A 536 -35.69 29.99 9.14
N SER A 537 -36.16 29.30 8.11
CA SER A 537 -37.41 28.53 8.13
C SER A 537 -37.24 27.04 8.44
N GLY A 538 -36.07 26.63 8.96
CA GLY A 538 -35.80 25.24 9.37
C GLY A 538 -35.14 24.36 8.30
N SER A 539 -34.70 24.93 7.18
CA SER A 539 -34.00 24.23 6.10
C SER A 539 -34.80 23.05 5.52
N GLU A 540 -34.15 21.91 5.26
CA GLU A 540 -34.75 20.72 4.66
C GLU A 540 -35.82 20.06 5.54
N ALA A 541 -35.74 20.24 6.86
CA ALA A 541 -36.77 19.80 7.79
C ALA A 541 -37.89 20.85 7.98
N GLY A 542 -37.72 22.03 7.38
CA GLY A 542 -38.60 23.16 7.57
C GLY A 542 -39.85 23.15 6.71
N VAL A 543 -40.60 24.25 6.79
CA VAL A 543 -41.88 24.43 6.07
C VAL A 543 -41.76 24.23 4.55
N TYR A 544 -40.63 24.61 3.95
CA TYR A 544 -40.42 24.49 2.51
C TYR A 544 -39.96 23.08 2.09
N GLY A 545 -39.29 22.33 2.96
CA GLY A 545 -38.55 21.12 2.58
C GLY A 545 -37.25 21.44 1.82
N GLY A 546 -36.66 20.45 1.18
CA GLY A 546 -35.47 20.59 0.34
C GLY A 546 -35.75 21.23 -1.03
N PRO A 547 -34.75 21.85 -1.68
CA PRO A 547 -34.91 22.35 -3.04
C PRO A 547 -35.09 21.19 -4.03
N ILE A 548 -35.97 21.36 -5.02
CA ILE A 548 -36.22 20.41 -6.11
C ILE A 548 -35.85 20.96 -7.50
N THR A 549 -35.38 22.21 -7.54
CA THR A 549 -34.77 22.83 -8.72
C THR A 549 -33.51 23.57 -8.30
N ASP A 550 -32.60 23.82 -9.23
CA ASP A 550 -31.65 24.93 -9.07
C ASP A 550 -32.39 26.28 -9.13
N THR A 551 -31.70 27.36 -8.77
CA THR A 551 -32.25 28.71 -8.92
C THR A 551 -32.39 29.07 -10.40
N TYR A 552 -33.54 29.59 -10.81
CA TYR A 552 -33.82 30.04 -12.17
C TYR A 552 -34.31 31.49 -12.20
N ARG A 553 -34.13 32.18 -13.32
CA ARG A 553 -34.60 33.57 -13.49
C ARG A 553 -36.03 33.58 -14.04
N SER A 554 -36.85 34.48 -13.52
CA SER A 554 -38.21 34.77 -13.99
C SER A 554 -38.43 36.27 -13.91
N GLY A 555 -38.33 36.96 -15.04
CA GLY A 555 -38.22 38.42 -15.08
C GLY A 555 -36.97 38.91 -14.32
N THR A 556 -37.16 39.85 -13.41
CA THR A 556 -36.09 40.37 -12.52
C THR A 556 -35.88 39.50 -11.27
N ALA A 557 -36.73 38.50 -11.03
CA ALA A 557 -36.66 37.66 -9.85
C ALA A 557 -35.78 36.41 -10.08
N ILE A 558 -35.05 36.01 -9.03
CA ILE A 558 -34.42 34.69 -8.93
C ILE A 558 -35.36 33.81 -8.12
N LYS A 559 -35.74 32.65 -8.65
CA LYS A 559 -36.71 31.74 -8.05
C LYS A 559 -36.13 30.35 -7.82
N GLN A 560 -36.67 29.62 -6.85
CA GLN A 560 -36.34 28.21 -6.60
C GLN A 560 -37.56 27.48 -6.03
N ASN A 561 -37.77 26.24 -6.47
CA ASN A 561 -38.88 25.41 -6.03
C ASN A 561 -38.43 24.42 -4.96
N PHE A 562 -39.33 24.12 -4.03
CA PHE A 562 -39.07 23.29 -2.85
C PHE A 562 -40.09 22.16 -2.69
N TYR A 563 -39.66 21.12 -2.01
CA TYR A 563 -40.31 19.81 -1.89
C TYR A 563 -41.76 19.87 -1.39
N HIS A 564 -42.08 20.77 -0.46
CA HIS A 564 -43.45 20.93 0.06
C HIS A 564 -44.35 21.84 -0.79
N GLY A 565 -44.02 22.04 -2.08
CA GLY A 565 -44.84 22.82 -3.01
C GLY A 565 -44.76 24.33 -2.77
N TYR A 566 -43.56 24.83 -2.48
CA TYR A 566 -43.28 26.27 -2.33
C TYR A 566 -42.27 26.75 -3.36
N THR A 567 -42.48 27.96 -3.86
CA THR A 567 -41.50 28.71 -4.65
C THR A 567 -41.01 29.91 -3.85
N LEU A 568 -39.71 29.96 -3.55
CA LEU A 568 -39.09 31.16 -3.00
C LEU A 568 -38.61 32.06 -4.14
N SER A 569 -38.95 33.34 -4.08
CA SER A 569 -38.60 34.36 -5.09
C SER A 569 -37.82 35.50 -4.45
N TYR A 570 -36.62 35.77 -4.93
CA TYR A 570 -35.81 36.92 -4.56
C TYR A 570 -35.91 38.02 -5.62
N ALA A 571 -36.45 39.19 -5.24
CA ALA A 571 -36.54 40.38 -6.08
C ALA A 571 -36.47 41.64 -5.21
N GLY A 572 -35.81 42.68 -5.70
CA GLY A 572 -35.75 43.99 -5.00
C GLY A 572 -35.21 43.90 -3.56
N GLY A 573 -34.27 42.99 -3.29
CA GLY A 573 -33.68 42.82 -1.95
C GLY A 573 -34.52 41.98 -0.97
N THR A 574 -35.70 41.49 -1.36
CA THR A 574 -36.61 40.74 -0.48
C THR A 574 -36.86 39.34 -1.02
N VAL A 575 -37.01 38.36 -0.12
CA VAL A 575 -37.46 37.01 -0.45
C VAL A 575 -38.92 36.84 -0.08
N SER A 576 -39.75 36.45 -1.06
CA SER A 576 -41.15 36.07 -0.84
C SER A 576 -41.35 34.57 -1.10
N ALA A 577 -42.32 33.97 -0.42
CA ALA A 577 -42.71 32.57 -0.58
C ALA A 577 -44.14 32.49 -1.12
N ALA A 578 -44.36 31.64 -2.14
CA ALA A 578 -45.69 31.34 -2.66
C ALA A 578 -45.88 29.83 -2.75
N ARG A 579 -47.11 29.34 -2.50
CA ARG A 579 -47.49 27.96 -2.82
C ARG A 579 -47.45 27.79 -4.34
N THR A 580 -46.81 26.74 -4.81
CA THR A 580 -46.84 26.35 -6.22
C THR A 580 -48.25 25.85 -6.53
N THR A 581 -49.05 26.65 -7.23
CA THR A 581 -50.32 26.17 -7.78
C THR A 581 -50.00 25.15 -8.85
N GLY A 582 -50.47 23.91 -8.64
CA GLY A 582 -50.28 22.79 -9.56
C GLY A 582 -50.83 23.06 -10.96
#